data_AF-A0A1B6HXS2-F1
#
_entry.id   AF-A0A1B6HXS2-F1
#
_cell.length_a   1.000
_cell.length_b   1.000
_cell.length_c   1.000
_cell.angle_alpha   90.00
_cell.angle_beta   90.00
_cell.angle_gamma   90.00
#
_symmetry.space_group_name_H-M   'P 1'
#
loop_
_entity.id
_entity.type
_entity.pdbx_description
1 polymer ?
#
loop_
_entity_poly.entity_id
_entity_poly.type
_entity_poly.pdbx_seq_one_letter_code
_entity_poly.pdbx_strand_id
1 'polypeptide(L)'
;PLHPGSVVADQLNYRKQREKQKQAAALKMHNAPTSSTGEDDTSYWSEVSYHTPETRIELANRSKRTKGKGGEEEKKPTKRQVILFKEDGRPNNVNEAKIPFSFEEDDERNCFVLTLGIYKHLDSALLDVDVQPTYVTVRIKG
;
A
#
# COMPACT_ATOMS: atom_id res chain seq x y z
N PRO A 1 -9.42 26.69 37.40
CA PRO A 1 -8.01 26.98 37.75
C PRO A 1 -7.27 25.69 38.16
N LEU A 2 -6.34 25.21 37.32
CA LEU A 2 -5.49 24.06 37.66
C LEU A 2 -4.50 24.50 38.77
N HIS A 3 -4.57 23.84 39.93
CA HIS A 3 -3.71 24.18 41.07
C HIS A 3 -2.27 23.70 40.80
N PRO A 4 -1.24 24.54 41.02
CA PRO A 4 0.16 24.17 40.76
C PRO A 4 0.62 22.88 41.48
N GLY A 5 0.05 22.60 42.66
CA GLY A 5 0.30 21.36 43.41
C GLY A 5 -0.24 20.09 42.74
N SER A 6 -1.32 20.18 41.95
CA SER A 6 -1.85 19.03 41.21
C SER A 6 -0.94 18.66 40.05
N VAL A 7 -0.38 19.66 39.35
CA VAL A 7 0.54 19.46 38.22
C VAL A 7 1.82 18.73 38.66
N VAL A 8 2.36 19.07 39.83
CA VAL A 8 3.55 18.40 40.38
C VAL A 8 3.24 16.94 40.77
N ALA A 9 2.09 16.71 41.41
CA ALA A 9 1.65 15.35 41.75
C ALA A 9 1.42 14.49 40.50
N ASP A 10 0.79 15.05 39.47
CA ASP A 10 0.53 14.37 38.20
C ASP A 10 1.83 14.03 37.47
N GLN A 11 2.82 14.93 37.47
CA GLN A 11 4.13 14.66 36.89
C GLN A 11 4.88 13.54 37.64
N LEU A 12 4.81 13.52 38.97
CA LEU A 12 5.42 12.45 39.78
C LEU A 12 4.75 11.10 39.51
N ASN A 13 3.43 11.08 39.42
CA ASN A 13 2.66 9.88 39.11
C ASN A 13 2.98 9.36 37.70
N TYR A 14 3.04 10.26 36.72
CA TYR A 14 3.43 9.93 35.34
C TYR A 14 4.84 9.36 35.26
N ARG A 15 5.81 9.95 35.98
CA ARG A 15 7.19 9.44 36.04
C ARG A 15 7.25 8.04 36.63
N LYS A 16 6.59 7.80 37.76
CA LYS A 16 6.50 6.46 38.39
C LYS A 16 5.87 5.45 37.44
N GLN A 17 4.80 5.82 36.74
CA GLN A 17 4.14 4.97 35.77
C GLN A 17 5.07 4.64 34.58
N ARG A 18 5.82 5.63 34.06
CA ARG A 18 6.80 5.42 32.99
C ARG A 18 7.99 4.58 33.43
N GLU A 19 8.48 4.74 34.65
CA GLU A 19 9.54 3.87 35.20
C GLU A 19 9.06 2.43 35.29
N LYS A 20 7.84 2.19 35.79
CA LYS A 20 7.24 0.86 35.83
C LYS A 20 7.09 0.25 34.43
N GLN A 21 6.65 1.04 33.45
CA GLN A 21 6.58 0.59 32.04
C GLN A 21 7.95 0.23 31.47
N LYS A 22 8.97 1.06 31.73
CA LYS A 22 10.35 0.79 31.28
C LYS A 22 10.92 -0.49 31.91
N GLN A 23 10.72 -0.68 33.21
CA GLN A 23 11.16 -1.87 33.91
C GLN A 23 10.45 -3.13 33.40
N ALA A 24 9.13 -3.06 33.20
CA ALA A 24 8.36 -4.16 32.62
C ALA A 24 8.83 -4.51 31.20
N ALA A 25 9.09 -3.51 30.36
CA ALA A 25 9.62 -3.73 29.02
C ALA A 25 11.03 -4.35 29.04
N ALA A 26 11.91 -3.90 29.94
CA ALA A 26 13.26 -4.45 30.09
C ALA A 26 13.24 -5.90 30.60
N LEU A 27 12.39 -6.22 31.59
CA LEU A 27 12.18 -7.59 32.09
C LEU A 27 11.63 -8.49 30.98
N LYS A 28 10.69 -7.98 30.18
CA LYS A 28 10.14 -8.71 29.04
C LYS A 28 11.20 -8.99 27.98
N MET A 29 12.05 -8.02 27.64
CA MET A 29 13.17 -8.24 26.73
C MET A 29 14.20 -9.25 27.25
N HIS A 30 14.45 -9.27 28.56
CA HIS A 30 15.36 -10.22 29.21
C HIS A 30 14.78 -11.65 29.23
N ASN A 31 13.49 -11.78 29.51
CA ASN A 31 12.80 -13.07 29.59
C ASN A 31 12.32 -13.57 28.22
N ALA A 32 12.28 -12.70 27.21
CA ALA A 32 12.00 -13.11 25.85
C ALA A 32 13.07 -14.13 25.44
N PRO A 33 12.68 -15.33 25.00
CA PRO A 33 13.64 -16.30 24.51
C PRO A 33 14.46 -15.62 23.41
N THR A 34 15.78 -15.75 23.50
CA THR A 34 16.68 -15.41 22.40
C THR A 34 16.35 -16.41 21.28
N SER A 35 15.33 -16.11 20.46
CA SER A 35 14.93 -16.96 19.34
C SER A 35 16.02 -16.89 18.25
N SER A 36 17.09 -17.63 18.52
CA SER A 36 18.13 -17.97 17.56
C SER A 36 17.69 -19.13 16.68
N THR A 37 16.76 -19.95 17.17
CA THR A 37 16.09 -21.03 16.47
C THR A 37 14.75 -20.53 15.92
N GLY A 38 14.45 -20.78 14.65
CA GLY A 38 13.28 -20.28 13.91
C GLY A 38 11.94 -20.87 14.37
N GLU A 39 11.63 -20.72 15.65
CA GLU A 39 10.31 -20.98 16.20
C GLU A 39 9.36 -19.83 15.91
N ASP A 40 8.09 -20.20 15.78
CA ASP A 40 6.98 -19.43 15.27
C ASP A 40 6.82 -18.04 15.94
N ASP A 41 7.11 -16.98 15.18
CA ASP A 41 6.97 -15.59 15.62
C ASP A 41 5.49 -15.17 15.80
N THR A 42 4.52 -16.03 15.50
CA THR A 42 3.07 -15.74 15.65
C THR A 42 2.70 -15.24 17.04
N SER A 43 3.27 -15.81 18.10
CA SER A 43 2.99 -15.39 19.47
C SER A 43 3.42 -13.96 19.75
N TYR A 44 4.50 -13.49 19.12
CA TYR A 44 4.95 -12.10 19.25
C TYR A 44 4.06 -11.14 18.47
N TRP A 45 3.70 -11.51 17.23
CA TRP A 45 2.88 -10.66 16.36
C TRP A 45 1.41 -10.55 16.79
N SER A 46 0.91 -11.53 17.54
CA SER A 46 -0.46 -11.54 18.09
C SER A 46 -0.59 -10.87 19.46
N GLU A 47 0.52 -10.54 20.12
CA GLU A 47 0.49 -9.93 21.44
C GLU A 47 0.11 -8.44 21.40
N VAL A 48 -0.74 -8.00 22.34
CA VAL A 48 -1.11 -6.59 22.47
C VAL A 48 0.07 -5.78 23.01
N SER A 49 0.49 -4.75 22.26
CA SER A 49 1.60 -3.85 22.64
C SER A 49 1.11 -2.58 23.33
N TYR A 50 1.89 -2.09 24.29
CA TYR A 50 1.63 -0.83 25.02
C TYR A 50 1.96 0.46 24.22
N HIS A 51 2.32 0.35 22.94
CA HIS A 51 2.66 1.48 22.05
C HIS A 51 3.70 2.45 22.64
N THR A 52 4.72 1.95 23.34
CA THR A 52 5.78 2.81 23.86
C THR A 52 6.91 2.97 22.83
N PRO A 53 7.75 4.02 22.92
CA PRO A 53 8.92 4.15 22.06
C PRO A 53 9.82 2.90 22.10
N GLU A 54 9.96 2.30 23.28
CA GLU A 54 10.75 1.09 23.49
C GLU A 54 10.17 -0.10 22.71
N THR A 55 8.84 -0.33 22.77
CA THR A 55 8.22 -1.43 22.01
C THR A 55 8.29 -1.20 20.50
N ARG A 56 8.26 0.06 20.03
CA ARG A 56 8.42 0.39 18.62
C ARG A 56 9.82 0.04 18.10
N ILE A 57 10.86 0.34 18.89
CA ILE A 57 12.24 0.01 18.54
C ILE A 57 12.41 -1.51 18.47
N GLU A 58 11.83 -2.25 19.41
CA GLU A 58 11.85 -3.71 19.43
C GLU A 58 11.19 -4.32 18.18
N LEU A 59 9.99 -3.84 17.85
CA LEU A 59 9.23 -4.27 16.67
C LEU A 59 10.03 -4.06 15.37
N ALA A 60 10.67 -2.89 15.25
CA ALA A 60 11.53 -2.57 14.12
C ALA A 60 12.75 -3.49 14.05
N ASN A 61 13.41 -3.75 15.18
CA ASN A 61 14.57 -4.64 15.23
C ASN A 61 14.20 -6.09 14.89
N ARG A 62 13.05 -6.58 15.38
CA ARG A 62 12.58 -7.94 15.10
C ARG A 62 12.20 -8.11 13.64
N SER A 63 11.46 -7.17 13.07
CA SER A 63 11.14 -7.16 11.62
C SER A 63 12.39 -7.18 10.74
N LYS A 64 13.44 -6.42 11.10
CA LYS A 64 14.73 -6.44 10.37
C LYS A 64 15.44 -7.79 10.46
N ARG A 65 15.41 -8.45 11.62
CA ARG A 65 16.04 -9.77 11.81
C ARG A 65 15.35 -10.85 10.98
N THR A 66 14.02 -10.81 10.88
CA THR A 66 13.26 -11.76 10.04
C THR A 66 13.56 -11.55 8.56
N LYS A 67 13.66 -10.30 8.09
CA LYS A 67 14.02 -10.01 6.69
C LYS A 67 15.46 -10.41 6.33
N GLY A 68 16.41 -10.22 7.23
CA GLY A 68 17.83 -10.49 6.97
C GLY A 68 18.25 -11.98 6.98
N LYS A 69 17.44 -12.88 7.55
CA LYS A 69 17.78 -14.32 7.68
C LYS A 69 17.28 -15.21 6.54
N GLY A 70 16.46 -14.70 5.63
CA GLY A 70 15.92 -15.48 4.51
C GLY A 70 14.86 -14.77 3.67
N GLY A 71 14.82 -13.44 3.70
CA GLY A 71 13.93 -12.70 2.83
C GLY A 71 14.37 -12.89 1.39
N GLU A 72 13.58 -13.63 0.60
CA GLU A 72 13.43 -13.30 -0.81
C GLU A 72 13.44 -11.77 -0.90
N GLU A 73 14.37 -11.20 -1.67
CA GLU A 73 14.26 -9.81 -2.09
C GLU A 73 12.79 -9.60 -2.45
N GLU A 74 12.10 -8.69 -1.75
CA GLU A 74 10.68 -8.41 -2.00
C GLU A 74 10.53 -8.25 -3.50
N LYS A 75 10.05 -9.30 -4.18
CA LYS A 75 9.90 -9.31 -5.64
C LYS A 75 8.92 -8.20 -5.87
N LYS A 76 9.43 -7.04 -6.31
CA LYS A 76 8.60 -5.88 -6.63
C LYS A 76 7.44 -6.43 -7.43
N PRO A 77 6.18 -6.15 -7.04
CA PRO A 77 5.03 -6.76 -7.68
C PRO A 77 5.20 -6.56 -9.19
N THR A 78 5.43 -7.65 -9.91
CA THR A 78 5.64 -7.59 -11.35
C THR A 78 4.38 -6.98 -11.93
N LYS A 79 4.52 -5.85 -12.63
CA LYS A 79 3.39 -5.19 -13.28
C LYS A 79 2.69 -6.25 -14.13
N ARG A 80 1.39 -6.44 -13.88
CA ARG A 80 0.59 -7.41 -14.62
C ARG A 80 0.71 -7.09 -16.10
N GLN A 81 1.12 -8.06 -16.90
CA GLN A 81 1.14 -7.89 -18.35
C GLN A 81 -0.29 -7.70 -18.85
N VAL A 82 -0.52 -6.63 -19.59
CA VAL A 82 -1.82 -6.30 -20.18
C VAL A 82 -1.97 -7.07 -21.49
N ILE A 83 -2.99 -7.93 -21.55
CA ILE A 83 -3.28 -8.75 -22.73
C ILE A 83 -4.33 -8.03 -23.58
N LEU A 84 -3.90 -7.43 -24.70
CA LEU A 84 -4.79 -6.69 -25.61
C LEU A 84 -5.65 -7.60 -26.48
N PHE A 85 -5.09 -8.73 -26.91
CA PHE A 85 -5.77 -9.72 -27.74
C PHE A 85 -5.75 -11.07 -27.06
N LYS A 86 -6.87 -11.78 -27.11
CA LYS A 86 -6.93 -13.19 -26.72
C LYS A 86 -6.19 -14.05 -27.76
N GLU A 87 -5.93 -15.31 -27.41
CA GLU A 87 -5.30 -16.28 -28.31
C GLU A 87 -6.12 -16.53 -29.60
N ASP A 88 -7.43 -16.28 -29.57
CA ASP A 88 -8.33 -16.35 -30.72
C ASP A 88 -8.34 -15.09 -31.60
N GLY A 89 -7.51 -14.09 -31.28
CA GLY A 89 -7.42 -12.82 -32.00
C GLY A 89 -8.52 -11.82 -31.66
N ARG A 90 -9.44 -12.12 -30.74
CA ARG A 90 -10.47 -11.17 -30.33
C ARG A 90 -9.88 -10.06 -29.44
N PRO A 91 -10.25 -8.79 -29.69
CA PRO A 91 -9.80 -7.66 -28.87
C PRO A 91 -10.43 -7.73 -27.48
N ASN A 92 -9.65 -7.44 -26.45
CA ASN A 92 -10.13 -7.26 -25.09
C ASN A 92 -10.52 -5.80 -24.84
N ASN A 93 -11.55 -5.58 -24.02
CA ASN A 93 -11.83 -4.26 -23.48
C ASN A 93 -10.81 -3.94 -22.37
N VAL A 94 -9.91 -3.00 -22.64
CA VAL A 94 -8.80 -2.63 -21.77
C VAL A 94 -8.78 -1.12 -21.59
N ASN A 95 -8.73 -0.68 -20.34
CA ASN A 95 -8.57 0.73 -19.97
C ASN A 95 -7.50 0.86 -18.88
N GLU A 96 -6.24 0.75 -19.28
CA GLU A 96 -5.09 0.82 -18.36
C GLU A 96 -4.99 2.20 -17.67
N ALA A 97 -5.26 3.26 -18.41
CA ALA A 97 -5.22 4.64 -17.91
C ALA A 97 -6.42 5.00 -17.01
N LYS A 98 -7.43 4.13 -16.94
CA LYS A 98 -8.69 4.35 -16.19
C LYS A 98 -9.38 5.68 -16.54
N ILE A 99 -9.34 6.03 -17.82
CA ILE A 99 -9.96 7.26 -18.33
C ILE A 99 -11.44 7.00 -18.56
N PRO A 100 -12.35 7.90 -18.18
CA PRO A 100 -13.76 7.74 -18.49
C PRO A 100 -13.98 7.75 -20.01
N PHE A 101 -14.74 6.79 -20.51
CA PHE A 101 -15.11 6.70 -21.91
C PHE A 101 -16.52 6.15 -22.08
N SER A 102 -17.16 6.48 -23.21
CA SER A 102 -18.38 5.83 -23.70
C SER A 102 -18.21 5.46 -25.17
N PHE A 103 -18.82 4.34 -25.56
CA PHE A 103 -18.81 3.85 -26.93
C PHE A 103 -20.23 3.45 -27.30
N GLU A 104 -20.83 4.20 -28.22
CA GLU A 104 -22.25 4.11 -28.55
C GLU A 104 -22.45 4.09 -30.07
N GLU A 105 -23.54 3.48 -30.50
CA GLU A 105 -23.99 3.48 -31.90
C GLU A 105 -24.98 4.62 -32.10
N ASP A 106 -24.73 5.46 -33.10
CA ASP A 106 -25.61 6.54 -33.53
C ASP A 106 -26.34 6.08 -34.81
N ASP A 107 -27.56 5.57 -34.63
CA ASP A 107 -28.40 5.04 -35.71
C ASP A 107 -28.77 6.12 -36.74
N GLU A 108 -28.97 7.38 -36.29
CA GLU A 108 -29.36 8.48 -37.17
C GLU A 108 -28.23 8.85 -38.13
N ARG A 109 -26.99 8.81 -37.63
CA ARG A 109 -25.79 9.12 -38.41
C ARG A 109 -25.11 7.88 -38.99
N ASN A 110 -25.64 6.70 -38.68
CA ASN A 110 -25.10 5.40 -39.08
C ASN A 110 -23.59 5.30 -38.77
N CYS A 111 -23.19 5.64 -37.55
CA CYS A 111 -21.80 5.64 -37.12
C CYS A 111 -21.62 5.23 -35.66
N PHE A 112 -20.39 4.84 -35.29
CA PHE A 112 -20.02 4.61 -33.90
C PHE A 112 -19.35 5.86 -33.32
N VAL A 113 -19.74 6.23 -32.10
CA VAL A 113 -19.21 7.39 -31.39
C VAL A 113 -18.43 6.93 -30.16
N LEU A 114 -17.11 7.14 -30.18
CA LEU A 114 -16.23 6.95 -29.04
C LEU A 114 -15.95 8.31 -28.36
N THR A 115 -16.47 8.51 -27.16
CA THR A 115 -16.21 9.71 -26.35
C THR A 115 -15.19 9.42 -25.27
N LEU A 116 -14.16 10.26 -25.15
CA LEU A 116 -13.04 10.08 -24.20
C LEU A 116 -12.88 11.31 -23.31
N GLY A 117 -12.83 11.12 -21.99
CA GLY A 117 -12.57 12.20 -21.04
C GLY A 117 -11.08 12.49 -20.87
N ILE A 118 -10.51 13.31 -21.76
CA ILE A 118 -9.08 13.66 -21.73
C ILE A 118 -8.74 14.77 -20.72
N TYR A 119 -7.46 14.90 -20.37
CA TYR A 119 -6.98 15.97 -19.48
C TYR A 119 -7.12 17.34 -20.15
N LYS A 120 -7.47 18.36 -19.36
CA LYS A 120 -7.73 19.74 -19.82
C LYS A 120 -6.62 20.34 -20.70
N HIS A 121 -5.38 19.98 -20.43
CA HIS A 121 -4.19 20.52 -21.11
C HIS A 121 -3.48 19.47 -21.96
N LEU A 122 -4.15 18.36 -22.30
CA LEU A 122 -3.61 17.39 -23.23
C LEU A 122 -3.67 17.94 -24.65
N ASP A 123 -2.52 18.07 -25.30
CA ASP A 123 -2.44 18.39 -26.72
C ASP A 123 -2.97 17.21 -27.54
N SER A 124 -3.83 17.48 -28.53
CA SER A 124 -4.37 16.45 -29.42
C SER A 124 -3.28 15.77 -30.24
N ALA A 125 -2.12 16.41 -30.46
CA ALA A 125 -0.97 15.79 -31.11
C ALA A 125 -0.38 14.61 -30.30
N LEU A 126 -0.68 14.54 -29.00
CA LEU A 126 -0.27 13.43 -28.13
C LEU A 126 -1.26 12.26 -28.16
N LEU A 127 -2.43 12.42 -28.78
CA LEU A 127 -3.37 11.33 -29.01
C LEU A 127 -3.01 10.59 -30.30
N ASP A 128 -2.91 9.28 -30.20
CA ASP A 128 -2.70 8.37 -31.31
C ASP A 128 -3.89 7.41 -31.36
N VAL A 129 -4.68 7.52 -32.43
CA VAL A 129 -5.96 6.82 -32.59
C VAL A 129 -5.86 5.89 -33.80
N ASP A 130 -6.00 4.59 -33.55
CA ASP A 130 -6.04 3.56 -34.58
C ASP A 130 -7.44 2.95 -34.64
N VAL A 131 -8.08 3.04 -35.81
CA VAL A 131 -9.43 2.54 -36.05
C VAL A 131 -9.34 1.35 -36.98
N GLN A 132 -9.71 0.19 -36.46
CA GLN A 132 -9.74 -1.07 -37.17
C GLN A 132 -11.20 -1.52 -37.36
N PRO A 133 -11.48 -2.42 -38.31
CA PRO A 133 -12.85 -2.88 -38.56
C PRO A 133 -13.53 -3.51 -37.34
N THR A 134 -12.76 -4.08 -36.41
CA THR A 134 -13.27 -4.84 -35.26
C THR A 134 -12.88 -4.24 -33.90
N TYR A 135 -12.05 -3.20 -33.86
CA TYR A 135 -11.65 -2.54 -32.62
C TYR A 135 -11.15 -1.13 -32.86
N VAL A 136 -11.10 -0.33 -31.80
CA VAL A 136 -10.46 0.98 -31.79
C VAL A 136 -9.42 1.01 -30.67
N THR A 137 -8.23 1.50 -30.95
CA THR A 137 -7.18 1.70 -29.96
C THR A 137 -6.87 3.18 -29.83
N VAL A 138 -6.79 3.65 -28.59
CA VAL A 138 -6.36 5.03 -28.30
C VAL A 138 -5.17 5.00 -27.37
N ARG A 139 -4.05 5.58 -27.83
CA ARG A 139 -2.83 5.77 -27.06
C ARG A 139 -2.64 7.24 -26.76
N ILE A 140 -2.41 7.53 -25.49
CA ILE A 140 -2.04 8.87 -25.03
C ILE A 140 -0.54 8.85 -24.79
N LYS A 141 0.20 9.66 -25.55
CA LYS A 141 1.65 9.83 -25.40
C LYS A 141 1.89 10.75 -24.20
N GLY A 142 2.64 10.27 -23.20
CA GLY A 142 2.94 11.00 -21.97
C GLY A 142 3.90 10.26 -21.07
#